data_AF-A0A7C4GP00-F1
#
_entry.id   AF-A0A7C4GP00-F1
#
_cell.length_a   1.000
_cell.length_b   1.000
_cell.length_c   1.000
_cell.angle_alpha   90.00
_cell.angle_beta   90.00
_cell.angle_gamma   90.00
#
_symmetry.space_group_name_H-M   'P 1'
#
loop_
_entity.id
_entity.type
_entity.pdbx_description
1 polymer ?
#
loop_
_entity_poly.entity_id
_entity_poly.type
_entity_poly.pdbx_seq_one_letter_code
_entity_poly.pdbx_strand_id
1 'polypeptide(L)'
;MDKNRSDKIIFCRRCGSRNPSDSNFCENCGLRLKTTSVTYTLAESTKHKANVWILVVILLLLLNTILFFWYSYQLSNYHYKYIMLENRYQSLEQDYDMLKESYSSLKQERRDLEEWYNSIKSQINLRILEEDRKIFVTPTDPTISNLVTQITGGWSSTINLEEYWNDLKKMYDWVIENIVYSYDSPYPLMPEARGKILWVDEVWRFPNETIRSRCGDCEDQALLLASMIRNYGEKKYDVWVIRWTSRSSTHLAVAVPVEGGELAILDPAGHFYTNDRGIFTHKDAGLAVEEWINHWRIQQTNINTLLIDLAFSDTDYQKFSSTNEFVEWVSVSKNPSPPRSYFLIYERIEIRSAYSEPESTGWKVCINILNTGSKFVKIDNIFLNNIPYSDWGATLDVTLPISVNVGAGKSFCIHIPASATYGNQKMKIGTVILIKLHSTSNKEYFTSVVLP
;
A
#
# COMPACT_ATOMS: atom_id res chain seq x y z
N MET A 1 29.43 101.96 39.81
CA MET A 1 29.68 101.26 41.09
C MET A 1 29.06 99.88 40.91
N ASP A 2 29.76 98.75 40.87
CA ASP A 2 31.14 98.41 41.19
C ASP A 2 31.57 97.19 40.36
N LYS A 3 32.88 96.97 40.25
CA LYS A 3 33.56 96.11 39.27
C LYS A 3 33.37 94.59 39.47
N ASN A 4 33.26 93.90 38.33
CA ASN A 4 33.49 92.46 38.11
C ASN A 4 34.73 91.92 38.86
N ARG A 5 34.55 90.88 39.67
CA ARG A 5 35.63 90.03 40.20
C ARG A 5 35.62 88.72 39.39
N SER A 6 36.60 88.56 38.50
CA SER A 6 36.81 87.31 37.77
C SER A 6 37.49 86.30 38.70
N ASP A 7 36.75 85.34 39.24
CA ASP A 7 37.35 84.24 39.99
C ASP A 7 38.17 83.37 39.04
N LYS A 8 39.50 83.48 39.14
CA LYS A 8 40.43 82.57 38.46
C LYS A 8 40.26 81.17 39.05
N ILE A 9 40.23 80.18 38.16
CA ILE A 9 40.03 78.78 38.46
C ILE A 9 41.22 77.97 37.94
N ILE A 10 41.62 76.93 38.67
CA ILE A 10 42.67 75.98 38.26
C ILE A 10 42.10 74.56 38.16
N PHE A 11 42.54 73.80 37.15
CA PHE A 11 42.12 72.41 36.96
C PHE A 11 43.16 71.44 37.49
N CYS A 12 42.72 70.39 38.18
CA CYS A 12 43.61 69.35 38.68
C CYS A 12 44.18 68.51 37.52
N ARG A 13 45.50 68.48 37.37
CA ARG A 13 46.19 67.68 36.33
C ARG A 13 46.03 66.16 36.45
N ARG A 14 45.52 65.65 37.59
CA ARG A 14 45.31 64.21 37.80
C ARG A 14 43.88 63.77 37.54
N CYS A 15 42.88 64.50 38.03
CA CYS A 15 41.48 64.10 37.93
C CYS A 15 40.58 65.10 37.17
N GLY A 16 41.12 66.23 36.71
CA GLY A 16 40.38 67.22 35.92
C GLY A 16 39.40 68.08 36.71
N SER A 17 39.28 67.92 38.03
CA SER A 17 38.32 68.72 38.83
C SER A 17 38.69 70.20 38.88
N ARG A 18 37.65 71.04 38.98
CA ARG A 18 37.72 72.51 38.99
C ARG A 18 37.93 72.98 40.43
N ASN A 19 39.01 73.71 40.70
CA ASN A 19 39.35 74.20 42.04
C ASN A 19 39.54 75.73 42.04
N PRO A 20 39.25 76.43 43.14
CA PRO A 20 39.60 77.84 43.33
C PRO A 20 41.10 78.09 43.10
N SER A 21 41.47 79.26 42.54
CA SER A 21 42.87 79.55 42.21
C SER A 21 43.79 79.75 43.41
N ASP A 22 43.25 79.90 44.62
CA ASP A 22 43.99 79.95 45.87
C ASP A 22 44.21 78.56 46.50
N SER A 23 43.49 77.51 46.07
CA SER A 23 43.62 76.16 46.61
C SER A 23 45.03 75.59 46.46
N ASN A 24 45.61 75.14 47.59
CA ASN A 24 46.92 74.51 47.62
C ASN A 24 46.89 73.01 47.28
N PHE A 25 45.74 72.36 47.43
CA PHE A 25 45.49 70.96 47.12
C PHE A 25 44.15 70.82 46.40
N CYS A 26 44.02 69.77 45.58
CA CYS A 26 42.79 69.41 44.89
C CYS A 26 41.77 68.85 45.90
N GLU A 27 40.59 69.44 45.97
CA GLU A 27 39.53 69.03 46.90
C GLU A 27 39.00 67.62 46.63
N ASN A 28 39.04 67.16 45.37
CA ASN A 28 38.51 65.84 45.00
C ASN A 28 39.53 64.70 45.19
N CYS A 29 40.82 64.93 44.94
CA CYS A 29 41.82 63.85 44.91
C CYS A 29 43.08 64.11 45.75
N GLY A 30 43.13 65.20 46.52
CA GLY A 30 44.22 65.54 47.43
C GLY A 30 45.55 65.95 46.78
N LEU A 31 45.64 66.07 45.45
CA LEU A 31 46.89 66.44 44.76
C LEU A 31 47.26 67.90 45.03
N ARG A 32 48.51 68.18 45.43
CA ARG A 32 49.01 69.56 45.61
C ARG A 32 49.05 70.33 44.28
N LEU A 33 48.52 71.55 44.27
CA LEU A 33 48.30 72.37 43.07
C LEU A 33 49.33 73.50 42.87
N LYS A 34 50.01 73.95 43.94
CA LYS A 34 51.05 75.00 43.87
C LYS A 34 52.40 74.48 44.36
N THR A 35 53.42 74.58 43.51
CA THR A 35 54.82 74.24 43.83
C THR A 35 55.59 75.53 44.07
N THR A 36 56.12 75.70 45.27
CA THR A 36 56.90 76.86 45.70
C THR A 36 58.23 76.94 44.94
N SER A 37 58.49 78.07 44.28
CA SER A 37 59.78 78.41 43.67
C SER A 37 60.81 78.76 44.75
N VAL A 38 61.88 78.00 44.84
CA VAL A 38 63.06 78.35 45.66
C VAL A 38 64.04 79.13 44.78
N THR A 39 64.29 80.38 45.18
CA THR A 39 65.26 81.28 44.59
C THR A 39 66.66 80.89 45.06
N TYR A 40 67.59 80.62 44.14
CA TYR A 40 69.02 80.46 44.46
C TYR A 40 69.78 81.70 44.01
N THR A 41 70.51 82.30 44.95
CA THR A 41 71.47 83.37 44.73
C THR A 41 72.73 82.83 44.04
N LEU A 42 73.14 83.48 42.95
CA LEU A 42 74.37 83.19 42.21
C LEU A 42 75.58 83.60 43.06
N ALA A 43 76.45 82.63 43.37
CA ALA A 43 77.78 82.86 43.91
C ALA A 43 78.81 82.79 42.76
N GLU A 44 79.79 83.68 42.83
CA GLU A 44 80.77 83.98 41.80
C GLU A 44 81.63 82.79 41.34
N SER A 45 81.97 82.85 40.05
CA SER A 45 82.76 81.86 39.34
C SER A 45 84.19 81.74 39.88
N THR A 46 84.56 80.53 40.26
CA THR A 46 85.96 80.09 40.20
C THR A 46 86.11 79.18 38.97
N LYS A 47 87.07 79.52 38.11
CA LYS A 47 87.43 78.74 36.91
C LYS A 47 87.92 77.35 37.32
N HIS A 48 87.00 76.40 37.41
CA HIS A 48 87.35 75.01 37.20
C HIS A 48 87.50 74.81 35.70
N LYS A 49 88.68 74.34 35.26
CA LYS A 49 88.81 73.69 33.95
C LYS A 49 87.79 72.54 33.98
N ALA A 50 86.62 72.75 33.37
CA ALA A 50 85.66 71.68 33.16
C ALA A 50 86.43 70.62 32.38
N ASN A 51 86.69 69.47 33.03
CA ASN A 51 87.28 68.33 32.37
C ASN A 51 86.34 68.01 31.21
N VAL A 52 86.73 68.35 29.98
CA VAL A 52 85.95 68.16 28.75
C VAL A 52 85.41 66.73 28.68
N TRP A 53 86.15 65.78 29.25
CA TRP A 53 85.76 64.40 29.49
C TRP A 53 84.47 64.20 30.28
N ILE A 54 84.15 65.00 31.30
CA ILE A 54 82.89 64.90 32.07
C ILE A 54 81.70 65.28 31.19
N LEU A 55 81.82 66.34 30.38
CA LEU A 55 80.76 66.73 29.44
C LEU A 55 80.57 65.67 28.34
N VAL A 56 81.66 65.09 27.82
CA VAL A 56 81.60 63.98 26.86
C VAL A 56 80.93 62.75 27.47
N VAL A 57 81.24 62.39 28.72
CA VAL A 57 80.60 61.28 29.43
C VAL A 57 79.11 61.54 29.64
N ILE A 58 78.71 62.75 30.03
CA ILE A 58 77.29 63.12 30.17
C ILE A 58 76.56 63.04 28.83
N LEU A 59 77.18 63.51 27.74
CA LEU A 59 76.61 63.46 26.40
C LEU A 59 76.47 62.02 25.88
N LEU A 60 77.45 61.15 26.17
CA LEU A 60 77.38 59.72 25.88
C LEU A 60 76.29 59.03 26.71
N LEU A 61 76.12 59.39 27.99
CA LEU A 61 75.05 58.86 28.83
C LEU A 61 73.67 59.31 28.33
N LEU A 62 73.52 60.58 27.96
CA LEU A 62 72.29 61.11 27.37
C LEU A 62 71.96 60.41 26.03
N LEU A 63 72.96 60.25 25.16
CA LEU A 63 72.80 59.52 23.90
C LEU A 63 72.37 58.07 24.15
N ASN A 64 73.00 57.38 25.11
CA ASN A 64 72.61 56.02 25.50
C ASN A 64 71.17 55.98 26.05
N THR A 65 70.75 56.95 26.85
CA THR A 65 69.38 57.00 27.37
C THR A 65 68.35 57.23 26.25
N ILE A 66 68.65 58.12 25.29
CA ILE A 66 67.79 58.37 24.14
C ILE A 66 67.69 57.12 23.25
N LEU A 67 68.82 56.46 22.99
CA LEU A 67 68.85 55.19 22.24
C LEU A 67 68.06 54.10 22.97
N PHE A 68 68.16 54.00 24.30
CA PHE A 68 67.40 53.07 25.11
C PHE A 68 65.88 53.34 25.05
N PHE A 69 65.46 54.60 25.16
CA PHE A 69 64.06 54.99 25.02
C PHE A 69 63.52 54.75 23.61
N TRP A 70 64.32 55.01 22.58
CA TRP A 70 63.95 54.71 21.20
C TRP A 70 63.80 53.20 20.97
N TYR A 71 64.75 52.40 21.46
CA TYR A 71 64.70 50.94 21.34
C TYR A 71 63.54 50.34 22.13
N SER A 72 63.26 50.83 23.35
CA SER A 72 62.13 50.37 24.15
C SER A 72 60.78 50.76 23.56
N TYR A 73 60.67 51.95 22.94
CA TYR A 73 59.50 52.36 22.18
C TYR A 73 59.27 51.47 20.95
N GLN A 74 60.33 51.19 20.19
CA GLN A 74 60.25 50.29 19.04
C GLN A 74 59.85 48.87 19.49
N LEU A 75 60.48 48.34 20.53
CA LEU A 75 60.17 47.01 21.06
C LEU A 75 58.71 46.94 21.55
N SER A 76 58.21 47.98 22.22
CA SER A 76 56.82 48.07 22.65
C SER A 76 55.84 48.11 21.46
N ASN A 77 56.16 48.86 20.40
CA ASN A 77 55.36 48.89 19.18
C ASN A 77 55.33 47.53 18.46
N TYR A 78 56.48 46.84 18.36
CA TYR A 78 56.53 45.50 17.77
C TYR A 78 55.78 44.47 18.62
N HIS A 79 55.91 44.54 19.95
CA HIS A 79 55.17 43.67 20.86
C HIS A 79 53.66 43.89 20.75
N TYR A 80 53.20 45.14 20.66
CA TYR A 80 51.78 45.46 20.43
C TYR A 80 51.27 44.90 19.10
N LYS A 81 52.02 45.08 18.00
CA LYS A 81 51.66 44.53 16.69
C LYS A 81 51.62 43.00 16.70
N TYR A 82 52.56 42.36 17.41
CA TYR A 82 52.59 40.92 17.58
C TYR A 82 51.34 40.42 18.31
N ILE A 83 50.99 40.99 19.47
CA ILE A 83 49.78 40.62 20.21
C ILE A 83 48.52 40.79 19.35
N MET A 84 48.41 41.90 18.61
CA MET A 84 47.27 42.13 17.73
C MET A 84 47.19 41.11 16.59
N LEU A 85 48.33 40.70 16.03
CA LEU A 85 48.38 39.67 15.00
C LEU A 85 48.04 38.28 15.57
N GLU A 86 48.55 37.96 16.76
CA GLU A 86 48.25 36.71 17.48
C GLU A 86 46.75 36.59 17.79
N ASN A 87 46.14 37.65 18.31
CA ASN A 87 44.68 37.67 18.56
C ASN A 87 43.87 37.51 17.27
N ARG A 88 44.29 38.14 16.17
CA ARG A 88 43.64 37.99 14.86
C ARG A 88 43.82 36.59 14.30
N TYR A 89 44.99 35.98 14.49
CA TYR A 89 45.26 34.61 14.10
C TYR A 89 44.35 33.64 14.88
N GLN A 90 44.26 33.78 16.19
CA GLN A 90 43.39 32.96 17.03
C GLN A 90 41.91 33.10 16.64
N SER A 91 41.44 34.32 16.37
CA SER A 91 40.07 34.53 15.87
C SER A 91 39.84 33.86 14.52
N LEU A 92 40.80 33.95 13.60
CA LEU A 92 40.70 33.31 12.28
C LEU A 92 40.73 31.78 12.39
N GLU A 93 41.53 31.24 13.31
CA GLU A 93 41.59 29.81 13.59
C GLU A 93 40.24 29.29 14.12
N GLN A 94 39.61 30.02 15.05
CA GLN A 94 38.25 29.72 15.54
C GLN A 94 37.21 29.79 14.41
N ASP A 95 37.25 30.83 13.57
CA ASP A 95 36.33 30.97 12.43
C ASP A 95 36.50 29.82 11.43
N TYR A 96 37.75 29.39 11.18
CA TYR A 96 38.07 28.26 10.32
C TYR A 96 37.50 26.94 10.87
N ASP A 97 37.65 26.69 12.17
CA ASP A 97 37.13 25.48 12.80
C ASP A 97 35.59 25.44 12.75
N MET A 98 34.93 26.56 13.07
CA MET A 98 33.47 26.66 12.94
C MET A 98 32.98 26.44 11.51
N LEU A 99 33.69 26.98 10.52
CA LEU A 99 33.36 26.79 9.11
C LEU A 99 33.56 25.33 8.68
N LYS A 100 34.63 24.68 9.14
CA LYS A 100 34.92 23.27 8.86
C LYS A 100 33.84 22.34 9.43
N GLU A 101 33.38 22.61 10.64
CA GLU A 101 32.26 21.89 11.27
C GLU A 101 30.97 22.11 10.49
N SER A 102 30.65 23.36 10.16
CA SER A 102 29.46 23.72 9.37
C SER A 102 29.45 23.05 8.00
N TYR A 103 30.59 23.04 7.30
CA TYR A 103 30.74 22.35 6.01
C TYR A 103 30.52 20.83 6.14
N SER A 104 31.04 20.24 7.22
CA SER A 104 30.87 18.81 7.48
C SER A 104 29.42 18.44 7.77
N SER A 105 28.70 19.25 8.56
CA SER A 105 27.25 19.10 8.81
C SER A 105 26.45 19.22 7.53
N LEU A 106 26.68 20.27 6.74
CA LEU A 106 25.98 20.49 5.47
C LEU A 106 26.20 19.33 4.49
N LYS A 107 27.40 18.75 4.46
CA LYS A 107 27.71 17.57 3.66
C LYS A 107 26.94 16.33 4.13
N GLN A 108 26.72 16.17 5.43
CA GLN A 108 25.89 15.10 5.97
C GLN A 108 24.43 15.30 5.59
N GLU A 109 23.87 16.49 5.86
CA GLU A 109 22.49 16.84 5.54
C GLU A 109 22.18 16.64 4.05
N ARG A 110 23.12 16.99 3.17
CA ARG A 110 22.97 16.75 1.72
C ARG A 110 22.84 15.26 1.40
N ARG A 111 23.65 14.40 2.05
CA ARG A 111 23.57 12.94 1.85
C ARG A 111 22.25 12.39 2.36
N ASP A 112 21.83 12.81 3.55
CA ASP A 112 20.56 12.37 4.15
C ASP A 112 19.36 12.76 3.27
N LEU A 113 19.39 13.97 2.68
CA LEU A 113 18.37 14.43 1.74
C LEU A 113 18.36 13.62 0.43
N GLU A 114 19.55 13.31 -0.11
CA GLU A 114 19.69 12.47 -1.31
C GLU A 114 19.14 11.05 -1.07
N GLU A 115 19.46 10.44 0.07
CA GLU A 115 18.95 9.13 0.46
C GLU A 115 17.43 9.14 0.67
N TRP A 116 16.91 10.14 1.37
CA TRP A 116 15.47 10.32 1.57
C TRP A 116 14.72 10.51 0.25
N TYR A 117 15.24 11.36 -0.64
CA TYR A 117 14.64 11.59 -1.96
C TYR A 117 14.60 10.31 -2.79
N ASN A 118 15.72 9.58 -2.82
CA ASN A 118 15.81 8.31 -3.56
C ASN A 118 14.86 7.25 -2.99
N SER A 119 14.65 7.23 -1.67
CA SER A 119 13.66 6.35 -1.04
C SER A 119 12.23 6.66 -1.51
N ILE A 120 11.82 7.92 -1.50
CA ILE A 120 10.49 8.34 -1.99
C ILE A 120 10.34 8.04 -3.48
N LYS A 121 11.34 8.41 -4.28
CA LYS A 121 11.38 8.12 -5.71
C LYS A 121 11.19 6.63 -5.98
N SER A 122 11.91 5.77 -5.26
CA SER A 122 11.79 4.31 -5.41
C SER A 122 10.38 3.82 -5.08
N GLN A 123 9.76 4.32 -4.00
CA GLN A 123 8.42 3.91 -3.60
C GLN A 123 7.34 4.36 -4.60
N ILE A 124 7.47 5.56 -5.15
CA ILE A 124 6.53 6.11 -6.13
C ILE A 124 6.71 5.39 -7.48
N ASN A 125 7.95 5.31 -7.99
CA ASN A 125 8.22 4.76 -9.31
C ASN A 125 8.00 3.24 -9.41
N LEU A 126 7.97 2.53 -8.28
CA LEU A 126 7.67 1.08 -8.22
C LEU A 126 6.42 0.69 -9.00
N ARG A 127 5.42 1.56 -9.02
CA ARG A 127 4.11 1.33 -9.64
C ARG A 127 4.10 1.48 -11.16
N ILE A 128 5.18 2.01 -11.72
CA ILE A 128 5.29 2.34 -13.14
C ILE A 128 6.22 1.34 -13.85
N LEU A 129 7.18 0.76 -13.12
CA LEU A 129 8.23 -0.07 -13.71
C LEU A 129 7.69 -1.44 -14.14
N GLU A 130 7.77 -1.74 -15.44
CA GLU A 130 7.29 -3.00 -16.01
C GLU A 130 8.13 -4.23 -15.63
N GLU A 131 9.36 -4.03 -15.16
CA GLU A 131 10.37 -5.09 -15.06
C GLU A 131 10.13 -6.07 -13.90
N ASP A 132 9.30 -5.72 -12.91
CA ASP A 132 9.02 -6.60 -11.78
C ASP A 132 7.55 -6.57 -11.33
N ARG A 133 6.64 -6.90 -12.24
CA ARG A 133 5.20 -7.00 -11.94
C ARG A 133 4.85 -8.09 -10.92
N LYS A 134 5.76 -9.04 -10.70
CA LYS A 134 5.57 -10.17 -9.79
C LYS A 134 5.30 -9.71 -8.37
N ILE A 135 5.91 -8.59 -7.94
CA ILE A 135 5.75 -8.05 -6.59
C ILE A 135 4.30 -7.68 -6.26
N PHE A 136 3.47 -7.41 -7.27
CA PHE A 136 2.07 -7.02 -7.08
C PHE A 136 1.14 -8.23 -6.89
N VAL A 137 1.63 -9.44 -7.12
CA VAL A 137 0.91 -10.66 -6.72
C VAL A 137 1.32 -10.99 -5.29
N THR A 138 0.47 -10.65 -4.32
CA THR A 138 0.80 -10.68 -2.88
C THR A 138 -0.04 -11.68 -2.07
N PRO A 139 0.00 -12.99 -2.39
CA PRO A 139 -0.80 -14.01 -1.73
C PRO A 139 -0.49 -14.22 -0.23
N THR A 140 0.61 -13.67 0.29
CA THR A 140 0.96 -13.75 1.73
C THR A 140 0.56 -12.51 2.51
N ASP A 141 -0.05 -11.50 1.87
CA ASP A 141 -0.56 -10.33 2.59
C ASP A 141 -1.71 -10.74 3.54
N PRO A 142 -1.66 -10.40 4.83
CA PRO A 142 -2.70 -10.75 5.80
C PRO A 142 -4.11 -10.26 5.40
N THR A 143 -4.20 -9.12 4.72
CA THR A 143 -5.47 -8.57 4.21
C THR A 143 -6.10 -9.52 3.19
N ILE A 144 -5.27 -10.11 2.33
CA ILE A 144 -5.71 -11.09 1.34
C ILE A 144 -6.15 -12.38 2.03
N SER A 145 -5.34 -12.90 2.95
CA SER A 145 -5.65 -14.13 3.69
C SER A 145 -6.96 -14.02 4.48
N ASN A 146 -7.19 -12.87 5.12
CA ASN A 146 -8.42 -12.61 5.86
C ASN A 146 -9.64 -12.54 4.93
N LEU A 147 -9.51 -11.86 3.79
CA LEU A 147 -10.58 -11.74 2.82
C LEU A 147 -10.93 -13.10 2.19
N VAL A 148 -9.93 -13.89 1.80
CA VAL A 148 -10.13 -15.24 1.26
C VAL A 148 -10.90 -16.09 2.26
N THR A 149 -10.45 -16.12 3.52
CA THR A 149 -11.13 -16.86 4.59
C THR A 149 -12.57 -16.38 4.81
N GLN A 150 -12.81 -15.07 4.72
CA GLN A 150 -14.16 -14.50 4.84
C GLN A 150 -15.10 -14.96 3.70
N ILE A 151 -14.58 -15.05 2.47
CA ILE A 151 -15.38 -15.43 1.28
C ILE A 151 -15.64 -16.93 1.24
N THR A 152 -14.62 -17.73 1.53
CA THR A 152 -14.65 -19.19 1.30
C THR A 152 -14.99 -19.97 2.56
N GLY A 153 -14.68 -19.43 3.74
CA GLY A 153 -14.67 -20.17 5.01
C GLY A 153 -13.38 -20.96 5.23
N GLY A 154 -12.39 -20.82 4.35
CA GLY A 154 -11.20 -21.67 4.28
C GLY A 154 -11.46 -22.96 3.50
N TRP A 155 -10.38 -23.66 3.15
CA TRP A 155 -10.48 -24.90 2.38
C TRP A 155 -10.67 -26.10 3.32
N SER A 156 -11.86 -26.69 3.32
CA SER A 156 -12.26 -27.74 4.26
C SER A 156 -11.58 -29.10 4.01
N SER A 157 -11.25 -29.42 2.76
CA SER A 157 -10.50 -30.61 2.39
C SER A 157 -9.76 -30.46 1.06
N THR A 158 -8.44 -30.66 1.07
CA THR A 158 -7.57 -30.62 -0.14
C THR A 158 -7.85 -31.73 -1.15
N ILE A 159 -8.72 -32.70 -0.82
CA ILE A 159 -9.20 -33.75 -1.72
C ILE A 159 -10.46 -33.30 -2.49
N ASN A 160 -11.22 -32.35 -1.93
CA ASN A 160 -12.44 -31.86 -2.56
C ASN A 160 -12.13 -30.77 -3.60
N LEU A 161 -11.91 -31.21 -4.84
CA LEU A 161 -11.67 -30.31 -5.96
C LEU A 161 -12.91 -29.47 -6.31
N GLU A 162 -14.12 -29.97 -6.06
CA GLU A 162 -15.34 -29.23 -6.35
C GLU A 162 -15.45 -27.97 -5.48
N GLU A 163 -15.07 -28.08 -4.20
CA GLU A 163 -14.95 -26.93 -3.29
C GLU A 163 -13.97 -25.90 -3.83
N TYR A 164 -12.79 -26.35 -4.29
CA TYR A 164 -11.77 -25.45 -4.86
C TYR A 164 -12.31 -24.63 -6.02
N TRP A 165 -12.94 -25.26 -7.00
CA TRP A 165 -13.50 -24.57 -8.17
C TRP A 165 -14.67 -23.66 -7.81
N ASN A 166 -15.56 -24.10 -6.91
CA ASN A 166 -16.66 -23.27 -6.42
C ASN A 166 -16.15 -22.03 -5.67
N ASP A 167 -15.10 -22.17 -4.87
CA ASP A 167 -14.52 -21.08 -4.10
C ASP A 167 -13.74 -20.10 -4.99
N LEU A 168 -13.10 -20.57 -6.05
CA LEU A 168 -12.51 -19.69 -7.07
C LEU A 168 -13.59 -18.81 -7.71
N LYS A 169 -14.75 -19.40 -8.01
CA LYS A 169 -15.90 -18.66 -8.54
C LYS A 169 -16.45 -17.64 -7.55
N LYS A 170 -16.57 -17.99 -6.26
CA LYS A 170 -16.97 -17.03 -5.20
C LYS A 170 -16.00 -15.86 -5.09
N MET A 171 -14.70 -16.11 -5.19
CA MET A 171 -13.69 -15.04 -5.16
C MET A 171 -13.80 -14.12 -6.38
N TYR A 172 -13.99 -14.68 -7.58
CA TYR A 172 -14.26 -13.91 -8.79
C TYR A 172 -15.54 -13.06 -8.66
N ASP A 173 -16.64 -13.65 -8.19
CA ASP A 173 -17.91 -12.94 -8.01
C ASP A 173 -17.78 -11.82 -6.98
N TRP A 174 -17.05 -12.08 -5.89
CA TRP A 174 -16.78 -11.05 -4.89
C TRP A 174 -16.07 -9.85 -5.52
N VAL A 175 -15.02 -10.06 -6.34
CA VAL A 175 -14.30 -8.95 -6.98
C VAL A 175 -15.25 -8.13 -7.86
N ILE A 176 -16.06 -8.78 -8.69
CA ILE A 176 -17.05 -8.11 -9.56
C ILE A 176 -18.07 -7.29 -8.76
N GLU A 177 -18.58 -7.85 -7.66
CA GLU A 177 -19.62 -7.22 -6.86
C GLU A 177 -19.10 -6.09 -5.96
N ASN A 178 -17.79 -6.10 -5.66
CA ASN A 178 -17.22 -5.26 -4.60
C ASN A 178 -16.15 -4.27 -5.07
N ILE A 179 -15.59 -4.45 -6.27
CA ILE A 179 -14.56 -3.58 -6.82
C ILE A 179 -15.11 -2.84 -8.03
N VAL A 180 -15.26 -1.52 -7.87
CA VAL A 180 -15.75 -0.65 -8.95
C VAL A 180 -14.63 -0.42 -9.95
N TYR A 181 -14.91 -0.63 -11.25
CA TYR A 181 -13.96 -0.31 -12.30
C TYR A 181 -13.67 1.19 -12.32
N SER A 182 -12.39 1.57 -12.19
CA SER A 182 -11.94 2.96 -12.18
C SER A 182 -10.58 3.04 -12.83
N TYR A 183 -10.48 3.81 -13.92
CA TYR A 183 -9.21 4.15 -14.54
C TYR A 183 -8.27 4.81 -13.54
N ASP A 184 -6.97 4.63 -13.79
CA ASP A 184 -5.95 5.34 -13.08
C ASP A 184 -6.02 6.86 -13.26
N SER A 185 -5.63 7.54 -12.19
CA SER A 185 -5.43 8.99 -12.20
C SER A 185 -3.97 9.29 -12.57
N PRO A 186 -3.70 10.45 -13.21
CA PRO A 186 -2.34 10.85 -13.54
C PRO A 186 -1.38 10.72 -12.36
N TYR A 187 -0.34 9.91 -12.54
CA TYR A 187 0.61 9.52 -11.50
C TYR A 187 2.01 10.05 -11.81
N PRO A 188 2.76 10.57 -10.82
CA PRO A 188 4.07 11.17 -11.08
C PRO A 188 5.15 10.10 -11.26
N LEU A 189 5.88 10.17 -12.38
CA LEU A 189 7.18 9.53 -12.53
C LEU A 189 8.26 10.47 -11.98
N MET A 190 8.82 10.09 -10.83
CA MET A 190 9.79 10.90 -10.10
C MET A 190 11.16 10.89 -10.80
N PRO A 191 11.71 12.08 -11.13
CA PRO A 191 12.96 12.18 -11.89
C PRO A 191 14.20 11.96 -11.00
N GLU A 192 15.41 12.22 -11.53
CA GLU A 192 16.55 12.55 -10.68
C GLU A 192 16.34 13.88 -9.96
N ALA A 193 17.08 14.12 -8.88
CA ALA A 193 16.96 15.35 -8.10
C ALA A 193 17.10 16.59 -9.01
N ARG A 194 16.15 17.53 -8.89
CA ARG A 194 16.02 18.75 -9.73
C ARG A 194 15.61 18.50 -11.19
N GLY A 195 15.27 17.27 -11.56
CA GLY A 195 14.69 16.97 -12.87
C GLY A 195 13.22 17.37 -12.98
N LYS A 196 12.65 17.21 -14.18
CA LYS A 196 11.25 17.51 -14.47
C LYS A 196 10.37 16.29 -14.16
N ILE A 197 9.27 16.51 -13.44
CA ILE A 197 8.25 15.49 -13.20
C ILE A 197 7.53 15.18 -14.53
N LEU A 198 7.43 13.89 -14.84
CA LEU A 198 6.58 13.39 -15.90
C LEU A 198 5.33 12.76 -15.28
N TRP A 199 4.22 12.77 -16.00
CA TRP A 199 2.96 12.18 -15.58
C TRP A 199 2.65 11.00 -16.47
N VAL A 200 2.23 9.89 -15.86
CA VAL A 200 1.82 8.65 -16.55
C VAL A 200 0.40 8.31 -16.12
N ASP A 201 -0.32 7.61 -16.99
CA ASP A 201 -1.75 7.30 -16.80
C ASP A 201 -2.00 5.82 -16.51
N GLU A 202 -0.95 5.03 -16.30
CA GLU A 202 -1.02 3.58 -16.03
C GLU A 202 -0.10 3.23 -14.86
N VAL A 203 -0.68 2.76 -13.75
CA VAL A 203 0.04 2.42 -12.53
C VAL A 203 -0.52 1.20 -11.84
N TRP A 204 0.38 0.45 -11.22
CA TRP A 204 0.04 -0.80 -10.56
C TRP A 204 -0.28 -0.54 -9.10
N ARG A 205 -1.40 -1.05 -8.61
CA ARG A 205 -1.73 -1.02 -7.17
C ARG A 205 -1.59 -2.39 -6.56
N PHE A 206 -1.28 -2.40 -5.27
CA PHE A 206 -1.24 -3.64 -4.52
C PHE A 206 -2.67 -4.11 -4.24
N PRO A 207 -2.92 -5.43 -4.23
CA PRO A 207 -4.22 -6.01 -3.90
C PRO A 207 -4.86 -5.48 -2.61
N ASN A 208 -4.06 -5.20 -1.57
CA ASN A 208 -4.57 -4.64 -0.31
C ASN A 208 -5.07 -3.18 -0.46
N GLU A 209 -4.53 -2.42 -1.41
CA GLU A 209 -4.99 -1.07 -1.76
C GLU A 209 -6.28 -1.12 -2.56
N THR A 210 -6.41 -2.08 -3.50
CA THR A 210 -7.65 -2.36 -4.24
C THR A 210 -8.78 -2.75 -3.29
N ILE A 211 -8.50 -3.62 -2.31
CA ILE A 211 -9.48 -3.97 -1.25
C ILE A 211 -9.90 -2.75 -0.43
N ARG A 212 -8.95 -1.92 -0.03
CA ARG A 212 -9.20 -0.74 0.82
C ARG A 212 -10.00 0.33 0.09
N SER A 213 -9.68 0.59 -1.17
CA SER A 213 -10.33 1.63 -1.99
C SER A 213 -11.65 1.17 -2.61
N ARG A 214 -11.85 -0.16 -2.76
CA ARG A 214 -13.00 -0.75 -3.46
C ARG A 214 -13.11 -0.31 -4.91
N CYS A 215 -11.98 0.05 -5.53
CA CYS A 215 -11.91 0.36 -6.95
C CYS A 215 -10.54 0.02 -7.56
N GLY A 216 -10.53 -0.10 -8.88
CA GLY A 216 -9.35 -0.42 -9.70
C GLY A 216 -9.77 -0.91 -11.08
N ASP A 217 -8.91 -0.76 -12.07
CA ASP A 217 -9.11 -1.22 -13.43
C ASP A 217 -8.61 -2.67 -13.63
N CYS A 218 -8.16 -3.02 -14.83
CA CYS A 218 -8.06 -4.42 -15.24
C CYS A 218 -6.94 -5.17 -14.51
N GLU A 219 -5.79 -4.52 -14.38
CA GLU A 219 -4.60 -4.99 -13.67
C GLU A 219 -4.87 -5.10 -12.18
N ASP A 220 -5.44 -4.09 -11.52
CA ASP A 220 -5.78 -4.08 -10.11
C ASP A 220 -6.72 -5.23 -9.74
N GLN A 221 -7.77 -5.44 -10.53
CA GLN A 221 -8.73 -6.53 -10.31
C GLN A 221 -8.10 -7.91 -10.56
N ALA A 222 -7.29 -8.04 -11.62
CA ALA A 222 -6.62 -9.31 -11.92
C ALA A 222 -5.55 -9.65 -10.87
N LEU A 223 -4.78 -8.68 -10.39
CA LEU A 223 -3.79 -8.84 -9.33
C LEU A 223 -4.43 -9.26 -8.01
N LEU A 224 -5.55 -8.63 -7.66
CA LEU A 224 -6.33 -9.02 -6.48
C LEU A 224 -6.81 -10.47 -6.59
N LEU A 225 -7.49 -10.81 -7.68
CA LEU A 225 -8.02 -12.16 -7.85
C LEU A 225 -6.91 -13.22 -7.91
N ALA A 226 -5.81 -12.96 -8.62
CA ALA A 226 -4.67 -13.89 -8.67
C ALA A 226 -4.06 -14.10 -7.29
N SER A 227 -3.88 -13.02 -6.51
CA SER A 227 -3.36 -13.11 -5.14
C SER A 227 -4.29 -13.89 -4.21
N MET A 228 -5.60 -13.74 -4.36
CA MET A 228 -6.60 -14.50 -3.60
C MET A 228 -6.56 -15.99 -3.94
N ILE A 229 -6.55 -16.36 -5.23
CA ILE A 229 -6.52 -17.77 -5.65
C ILE A 229 -5.19 -18.42 -5.23
N ARG A 230 -4.06 -17.73 -5.40
CA ARG A 230 -2.74 -18.20 -4.95
C ARG A 230 -2.69 -18.38 -3.43
N ASN A 231 -3.31 -17.48 -2.66
CA ASN A 231 -3.43 -17.64 -1.20
C ASN A 231 -4.28 -18.87 -0.85
N TYR A 232 -5.45 -19.02 -1.46
CA TYR A 232 -6.39 -20.12 -1.18
C TYR A 232 -5.79 -21.49 -1.52
N GLY A 233 -5.05 -21.59 -2.63
CA GLY A 233 -4.32 -22.79 -3.01
C GLY A 233 -3.01 -23.02 -2.25
N GLU A 234 -2.71 -22.26 -1.20
CA GLU A 234 -1.45 -22.31 -0.44
C GLU A 234 -0.20 -22.23 -1.33
N LYS A 235 -0.28 -21.46 -2.43
CA LYS A 235 0.75 -21.36 -3.47
C LYS A 235 1.12 -22.66 -4.17
N LYS A 236 0.36 -23.74 -3.95
CA LYS A 236 0.61 -25.05 -4.54
C LYS A 236 0.38 -25.07 -6.05
N TYR A 237 -0.68 -24.38 -6.49
CA TYR A 237 -1.10 -24.40 -7.89
C TYR A 237 -0.72 -23.14 -8.64
N ASP A 238 -0.32 -23.32 -9.89
CA ASP A 238 -0.07 -22.19 -10.78
C ASP A 238 -1.36 -21.39 -11.02
N VAL A 239 -1.18 -20.08 -11.00
CA VAL A 239 -2.19 -19.09 -11.35
C VAL A 239 -1.41 -17.93 -11.95
N TRP A 240 -1.82 -17.48 -13.12
CA TRP A 240 -1.14 -16.41 -13.83
C TRP A 240 -2.08 -15.24 -14.05
N VAL A 241 -1.58 -14.04 -13.88
CA VAL A 241 -2.15 -12.87 -14.53
C VAL A 241 -1.69 -12.91 -15.99
N ILE A 242 -2.64 -12.94 -16.91
CA ILE A 242 -2.38 -12.96 -18.35
C ILE A 242 -2.80 -11.63 -18.98
N ARG A 243 -2.04 -11.18 -19.98
CA ARG A 243 -2.33 -9.97 -20.74
C ARG A 243 -2.61 -10.33 -22.19
N TRP A 244 -3.69 -9.78 -22.74
CA TRP A 244 -3.75 -9.59 -24.18
C TRP A 244 -3.32 -8.17 -24.54
N THR A 245 -2.67 -8.04 -25.70
CA THR A 245 -2.26 -6.77 -26.30
C THR A 245 -2.81 -6.63 -27.72
N SER A 246 -3.00 -5.38 -28.12
CA SER A 246 -3.39 -4.97 -29.47
C SER A 246 -2.60 -3.72 -29.86
N ARG A 247 -2.88 -3.13 -31.03
CA ARG A 247 -2.24 -1.88 -31.45
C ARG A 247 -2.63 -0.66 -30.60
N SER A 248 -3.75 -0.72 -29.87
CA SER A 248 -4.36 0.46 -29.24
C SER A 248 -4.81 0.22 -27.80
N SER A 249 -4.70 -1.00 -27.29
CA SER A 249 -5.23 -1.36 -25.98
C SER A 249 -4.56 -2.64 -25.48
N THR A 250 -4.51 -2.77 -24.16
CA THR A 250 -4.14 -3.98 -23.44
C THR A 250 -5.18 -4.26 -22.37
N HIS A 251 -5.29 -5.51 -21.93
CA HIS A 251 -6.19 -5.88 -20.85
C HIS A 251 -5.65 -7.10 -20.11
N LEU A 252 -5.97 -7.20 -18.82
CA LEU A 252 -5.48 -8.24 -17.93
C LEU A 252 -6.62 -9.10 -17.37
N ALA A 253 -6.35 -10.39 -17.22
CA ALA A 253 -7.23 -11.36 -16.57
C ALA A 253 -6.40 -12.39 -15.79
N VAL A 254 -7.08 -13.30 -15.12
CA VAL A 254 -6.45 -14.42 -14.39
C VAL A 254 -6.66 -15.72 -15.15
N ALA A 255 -5.60 -16.49 -15.31
CA ALA A 255 -5.61 -17.81 -15.91
C ALA A 255 -5.18 -18.87 -14.88
N VAL A 256 -5.97 -19.93 -14.79
CA VAL A 256 -5.71 -21.09 -13.94
C VAL A 256 -5.46 -22.28 -14.86
N PRO A 257 -4.20 -22.70 -15.09
CA PRO A 257 -3.91 -23.91 -15.84
C PRO A 257 -4.51 -25.13 -15.14
N VAL A 258 -4.92 -26.13 -15.90
CA VAL A 258 -5.53 -27.37 -15.41
C VAL A 258 -4.83 -28.56 -16.02
N GLU A 259 -4.73 -29.63 -15.24
CA GLU A 259 -4.05 -30.86 -15.65
C GLU A 259 -4.56 -31.39 -17.01
N GLY A 260 -3.61 -31.72 -17.89
CA GLY A 260 -3.92 -32.21 -19.24
C GLY A 260 -4.16 -31.11 -20.29
N GLY A 261 -3.48 -29.96 -20.16
CA GLY A 261 -3.46 -28.90 -21.18
C GLY A 261 -4.72 -28.03 -21.23
N GLU A 262 -5.49 -28.04 -20.15
CA GLU A 262 -6.72 -27.26 -20.04
C GLU A 262 -6.46 -25.93 -19.29
N LEU A 263 -7.39 -24.99 -19.44
CA LEU A 263 -7.28 -23.65 -18.88
C LEU A 263 -8.67 -23.15 -18.45
N ALA A 264 -8.72 -22.51 -17.30
CA ALA A 264 -9.83 -21.65 -16.90
C ALA A 264 -9.35 -20.19 -16.87
N ILE A 265 -10.09 -19.30 -17.50
CA ILE A 265 -9.84 -17.85 -17.49
C ILE A 265 -10.93 -17.19 -16.66
N LEU A 266 -10.54 -16.24 -15.81
CA LEU A 266 -11.39 -15.42 -14.95
C LEU A 266 -10.99 -13.96 -15.17
N ASP A 267 -11.90 -13.16 -15.71
CA ASP A 267 -11.69 -11.76 -16.08
C ASP A 267 -12.75 -10.88 -15.41
N PRO A 268 -12.48 -10.41 -14.18
CA PRO A 268 -13.43 -9.60 -13.43
C PRO A 268 -13.82 -8.31 -14.15
N ALA A 269 -12.84 -7.57 -14.68
CA ALA A 269 -13.05 -6.31 -15.37
C ALA A 269 -13.81 -6.47 -16.70
N GLY A 270 -13.63 -7.61 -17.37
CA GLY A 270 -14.41 -7.99 -18.56
C GLY A 270 -15.74 -8.66 -18.26
N HIS A 271 -16.05 -8.97 -17.00
CA HIS A 271 -17.16 -9.84 -16.60
C HIS A 271 -17.20 -11.17 -17.37
N PHE A 272 -16.03 -11.76 -17.63
CA PHE A 272 -15.90 -13.03 -18.33
C PHE A 272 -15.31 -14.11 -17.44
N TYR A 273 -15.78 -15.34 -17.63
CA TYR A 273 -15.10 -16.52 -17.13
C TYR A 273 -15.33 -17.70 -18.08
N THR A 274 -14.36 -18.61 -18.16
CA THR A 274 -14.51 -19.87 -18.89
C THR A 274 -15.70 -20.64 -18.32
N ASN A 275 -16.71 -20.90 -19.16
CA ASN A 275 -17.95 -21.51 -18.72
C ASN A 275 -18.53 -22.46 -19.76
N ASP A 276 -19.31 -23.43 -19.28
CA ASP A 276 -20.25 -24.18 -20.10
C ASP A 276 -21.66 -23.81 -19.64
N ARG A 277 -22.41 -23.13 -20.54
CA ARG A 277 -23.79 -22.69 -20.29
C ARG A 277 -23.95 -21.87 -19.00
N GLY A 278 -22.98 -20.99 -18.71
CA GLY A 278 -22.97 -20.14 -17.52
C GLY A 278 -22.48 -20.82 -16.24
N ILE A 279 -22.02 -22.08 -16.31
CA ILE A 279 -21.39 -22.78 -15.20
C ILE A 279 -19.87 -22.66 -15.36
N PHE A 280 -19.19 -22.10 -14.36
CA PHE A 280 -17.73 -21.96 -14.37
C PHE A 280 -17.06 -23.31 -14.57
N THR A 281 -16.08 -23.37 -15.47
CA THR A 281 -15.39 -24.61 -15.83
C THR A 281 -14.02 -24.32 -16.46
N HIS A 282 -13.34 -25.37 -16.91
CA HIS A 282 -12.11 -25.29 -17.70
C HIS A 282 -12.33 -25.95 -19.07
N LYS A 283 -11.51 -25.58 -20.06
CA LYS A 283 -11.56 -26.11 -21.44
C LYS A 283 -10.14 -26.33 -21.95
N ASP A 284 -10.00 -26.96 -23.11
CA ASP A 284 -8.75 -26.92 -23.86
C ASP A 284 -8.19 -25.49 -23.91
N ALA A 285 -6.89 -25.32 -23.66
CA ALA A 285 -6.30 -23.99 -23.51
C ALA A 285 -6.50 -23.11 -24.74
N GLY A 286 -6.45 -23.69 -25.95
CA GLY A 286 -6.71 -22.96 -27.19
C GLY A 286 -8.15 -22.46 -27.24
N LEU A 287 -9.12 -23.32 -26.92
CA LEU A 287 -10.54 -22.96 -26.89
C LEU A 287 -10.85 -21.91 -25.80
N ALA A 288 -10.30 -22.06 -24.60
CA ALA A 288 -10.51 -21.10 -23.51
C ALA A 288 -10.00 -19.70 -23.88
N VAL A 289 -8.81 -19.63 -24.48
CA VAL A 289 -8.22 -18.36 -24.96
C VAL A 289 -9.02 -17.78 -26.12
N GLU A 290 -9.46 -18.62 -27.07
CA GLU A 290 -10.28 -18.17 -28.19
C GLU A 290 -11.60 -17.55 -27.73
N GLU A 291 -12.30 -18.20 -26.79
CA GLU A 291 -13.55 -17.68 -26.23
C GLU A 291 -13.34 -16.34 -25.51
N TRP A 292 -12.26 -16.21 -24.72
CA TRP A 292 -11.93 -14.97 -24.04
C TRP A 292 -11.58 -13.83 -25.00
N ILE A 293 -10.76 -14.11 -26.02
CA ILE A 293 -10.43 -13.13 -27.08
C ILE A 293 -11.70 -12.70 -27.84
N ASN A 294 -12.59 -13.65 -28.15
CA ASN A 294 -13.83 -13.36 -28.88
C ASN A 294 -14.81 -12.53 -28.04
N HIS A 295 -14.87 -12.74 -26.72
CA HIS A 295 -15.63 -11.89 -25.79
C HIS A 295 -15.23 -10.42 -25.94
N TRP A 296 -13.93 -10.13 -25.96
CA TRP A 296 -13.43 -8.77 -26.12
C TRP A 296 -13.60 -8.19 -27.52
N ARG A 297 -13.44 -9.00 -28.58
CA ARG A 297 -13.68 -8.58 -29.97
C ARG A 297 -15.12 -8.10 -30.20
N ILE A 298 -16.09 -8.77 -29.60
CA ILE A 298 -17.51 -8.39 -29.74
C ILE A 298 -17.80 -7.06 -29.03
N GLN A 299 -17.13 -6.81 -27.90
CA GLN A 299 -17.32 -5.58 -27.11
C GLN A 299 -16.55 -4.37 -27.67
N GLN A 300 -15.45 -4.61 -28.40
CA GLN A 300 -14.60 -3.55 -28.94
C GLN A 300 -14.55 -3.61 -30.47
N THR A 301 -15.38 -2.79 -31.13
CA THR A 301 -15.62 -2.78 -32.58
C THR A 301 -14.40 -2.49 -33.46
N ASN A 302 -13.25 -2.09 -32.88
CA ASN A 302 -12.04 -1.70 -33.60
C ASN A 302 -10.79 -2.56 -33.31
N ILE A 303 -10.94 -3.71 -32.65
CA ILE A 303 -9.82 -4.57 -32.32
C ILE A 303 -9.80 -5.83 -33.20
N ASN A 304 -8.96 -5.80 -34.24
CA ASN A 304 -8.88 -6.91 -35.20
C ASN A 304 -7.90 -8.01 -34.79
N THR A 305 -6.88 -7.70 -33.98
CA THR A 305 -5.83 -8.64 -33.58
C THR A 305 -5.52 -8.50 -32.09
N LEU A 306 -5.90 -9.52 -31.33
CA LEU A 306 -5.53 -9.70 -29.92
C LEU A 306 -4.48 -10.79 -29.82
N LEU A 307 -3.41 -10.50 -29.09
CA LEU A 307 -2.28 -11.38 -28.85
C LEU A 307 -2.11 -11.56 -27.34
N ILE A 308 -2.02 -12.81 -26.87
CA ILE A 308 -1.51 -13.07 -25.51
C ILE A 308 0.01 -12.89 -25.53
N ASP A 309 0.51 -11.90 -24.80
CA ASP A 309 1.94 -11.54 -24.85
C ASP A 309 2.65 -11.62 -23.49
N LEU A 310 1.91 -11.82 -22.40
CA LEU A 310 2.46 -11.90 -21.06
C LEU A 310 1.63 -12.83 -20.17
N ALA A 311 2.32 -13.65 -19.37
CA ALA A 311 1.77 -14.37 -18.23
C ALA A 311 2.74 -14.24 -17.04
N PHE A 312 2.26 -13.90 -15.85
CA PHE A 312 3.11 -13.79 -14.66
C PHE A 312 2.36 -14.13 -13.37
N SER A 313 3.11 -14.44 -12.32
CA SER A 313 2.62 -14.72 -10.96
C SER A 313 3.61 -14.15 -9.93
N ASP A 314 3.48 -14.52 -8.65
CA ASP A 314 4.52 -14.23 -7.65
C ASP A 314 5.82 -15.01 -7.90
N THR A 315 5.77 -16.09 -8.69
CA THR A 315 6.91 -16.98 -8.97
C THR A 315 7.37 -16.95 -10.43
N ASP A 316 6.50 -16.59 -11.36
CA ASP A 316 6.73 -16.73 -12.81
C ASP A 316 6.59 -15.39 -13.53
N TYR A 317 7.30 -15.24 -14.63
CA TYR A 317 7.15 -14.11 -15.56
C TYR A 317 7.60 -14.55 -16.94
N GLN A 318 6.66 -14.63 -17.88
CA GLN A 318 6.89 -15.14 -19.21
C GLN A 318 6.27 -14.21 -20.25
N LYS A 319 7.07 -13.83 -21.24
CA LYS A 319 6.61 -13.09 -22.42
C LYS A 319 6.43 -14.05 -23.59
N PHE A 320 5.49 -13.73 -24.47
CA PHE A 320 5.17 -14.52 -25.65
C PHE A 320 5.13 -13.64 -26.89
N SER A 321 5.58 -14.20 -28.01
CA SER A 321 5.54 -13.58 -29.33
C SER A 321 4.23 -13.89 -30.09
N SER A 322 3.52 -14.94 -29.68
CA SER A 322 2.25 -15.37 -30.29
C SER A 322 1.30 -16.01 -29.27
N THR A 323 -0.01 -15.96 -29.54
CA THR A 323 -1.01 -16.66 -28.71
C THR A 323 -0.80 -18.19 -28.73
N ASN A 324 -0.32 -18.74 -29.85
CA ASN A 324 0.00 -20.17 -29.95
C ASN A 324 1.16 -20.55 -29.02
N GLU A 325 2.18 -19.71 -28.91
CA GLU A 325 3.30 -19.93 -27.99
C GLU A 325 2.81 -19.98 -26.54
N PHE A 326 1.86 -19.11 -26.16
CA PHE A 326 1.21 -19.18 -24.85
C PHE A 326 0.44 -20.50 -24.67
N VAL A 327 -0.39 -20.90 -25.63
CA VAL A 327 -1.19 -22.15 -25.55
C VAL A 327 -0.29 -23.39 -25.47
N GLU A 328 0.79 -23.43 -26.24
CA GLU A 328 1.80 -24.49 -26.17
C GLU A 328 2.48 -24.50 -24.81
N TRP A 329 2.83 -23.33 -24.26
CA TRP A 329 3.44 -23.19 -22.94
C TRP A 329 2.54 -23.70 -21.81
N VAL A 330 1.23 -23.43 -21.86
CA VAL A 330 0.25 -24.00 -20.90
C VAL A 330 0.29 -25.53 -20.92
N SER A 331 0.39 -26.12 -22.12
CA SER A 331 0.37 -27.57 -22.30
C SER A 331 1.63 -28.28 -21.79
N VAL A 332 2.75 -27.58 -21.67
CA VAL A 332 4.04 -28.12 -21.20
C VAL A 332 4.46 -27.60 -19.83
N SER A 333 3.64 -26.77 -19.17
CA SER A 333 3.94 -26.27 -17.82
C SER A 333 4.13 -27.44 -16.85
N LYS A 334 5.22 -27.39 -16.09
CA LYS A 334 5.68 -28.48 -15.21
C LYS A 334 5.26 -28.30 -13.75
N ASN A 335 4.72 -27.14 -13.41
CA ASN A 335 4.29 -26.84 -12.06
C ASN A 335 2.93 -27.51 -11.79
N PRO A 336 2.58 -27.72 -10.50
CA PRO A 336 1.33 -28.37 -10.16
C PRO A 336 0.17 -27.53 -10.66
N SER A 337 -0.64 -28.11 -11.54
CA SER A 337 -1.97 -27.55 -11.88
C SER A 337 -3.00 -28.21 -10.97
N PRO A 338 -4.15 -27.57 -10.66
CA PRO A 338 -5.25 -28.24 -10.02
C PRO A 338 -5.66 -29.44 -10.91
N PRO A 339 -5.94 -30.62 -10.32
CA PRO A 339 -6.45 -31.74 -11.09
C PRO A 339 -7.77 -31.37 -11.73
N ARG A 340 -8.10 -32.06 -12.83
CA ARG A 340 -9.40 -31.92 -13.48
C ARG A 340 -10.51 -32.11 -12.45
N SER A 341 -11.35 -31.09 -12.31
CA SER A 341 -12.66 -31.32 -11.73
C SER A 341 -13.47 -32.02 -12.80
N TYR A 342 -13.70 -33.32 -12.61
CA TYR A 342 -14.88 -33.90 -13.22
C TYR A 342 -16.05 -33.21 -12.54
N PHE A 343 -16.54 -32.12 -13.15
CA PHE A 343 -17.85 -31.57 -12.86
C PHE A 343 -18.82 -32.73 -13.10
N LEU A 344 -19.04 -33.54 -12.08
CA LEU A 344 -20.22 -34.38 -12.03
C LEU A 344 -21.33 -33.35 -11.94
N ILE A 345 -21.95 -33.04 -13.07
CA ILE A 345 -23.22 -32.35 -13.09
C ILE A 345 -24.18 -33.32 -12.39
N TYR A 346 -24.37 -33.15 -11.09
CA TYR A 346 -25.19 -34.04 -10.30
C TYR A 346 -26.41 -33.29 -9.77
N GLU A 347 -27.53 -33.99 -9.83
CA GLU A 347 -28.77 -33.53 -9.26
C GLU A 347 -28.86 -34.01 -7.82
N ARG A 348 -29.12 -33.10 -6.87
CA ARG A 348 -29.32 -33.46 -5.47
C ARG A 348 -30.36 -32.57 -4.81
N ILE A 349 -31.49 -33.17 -4.46
CA ILE A 349 -32.48 -32.57 -3.57
C ILE A 349 -32.30 -33.16 -2.18
N GLU A 350 -32.27 -32.28 -1.19
CA GLU A 350 -32.37 -32.62 0.22
C GLU A 350 -33.77 -32.28 0.72
N ILE A 351 -34.48 -33.26 1.29
CA ILE A 351 -35.76 -33.03 1.97
C ILE A 351 -35.43 -32.57 3.39
N ARG A 352 -35.57 -31.27 3.65
CA ARG A 352 -35.23 -30.66 4.94
C ARG A 352 -36.25 -30.99 6.02
N SER A 353 -37.52 -31.07 5.64
CA SER A 353 -38.57 -31.57 6.53
C SER A 353 -39.79 -32.07 5.75
N ALA A 354 -40.53 -32.98 6.35
CA ALA A 354 -41.85 -33.41 5.90
C ALA A 354 -42.72 -33.69 7.13
N TYR A 355 -43.96 -33.20 7.12
CA TYR A 355 -44.90 -33.38 8.23
C TYR A 355 -46.35 -33.41 7.71
N SER A 356 -47.26 -33.89 8.54
CA SER A 356 -48.67 -34.05 8.21
C SER A 356 -49.58 -33.51 9.30
N GLU A 357 -50.70 -32.94 8.89
CA GLU A 357 -51.71 -32.33 9.74
C GLU A 357 -53.11 -32.82 9.35
N PRO A 358 -54.05 -32.95 10.31
CA PRO A 358 -55.44 -33.29 9.98
C PRO A 358 -56.14 -32.11 9.30
N GLU A 359 -56.94 -32.39 8.28
CA GLU A 359 -57.85 -31.43 7.65
C GLU A 359 -59.30 -31.90 7.79
N SER A 360 -60.26 -30.96 7.70
CA SER A 360 -61.70 -31.27 7.81
C SER A 360 -62.19 -32.38 6.87
N THR A 361 -61.52 -32.55 5.73
CA THR A 361 -61.87 -33.52 4.69
C THR A 361 -60.79 -34.57 4.43
N GLY A 362 -59.75 -34.67 5.29
CA GLY A 362 -58.62 -35.57 5.06
C GLY A 362 -57.35 -35.15 5.80
N TRP A 363 -56.24 -35.09 5.09
CA TRP A 363 -54.92 -34.77 5.63
C TRP A 363 -54.14 -33.84 4.70
N LYS A 364 -53.37 -32.94 5.30
CA LYS A 364 -52.40 -32.08 4.61
C LYS A 364 -51.00 -32.58 4.89
N VAL A 365 -50.19 -32.75 3.86
CA VAL A 365 -48.81 -33.23 3.98
C VAL A 365 -47.87 -32.20 3.36
N CYS A 366 -47.05 -31.54 4.16
CA CYS A 366 -46.16 -30.47 3.71
C CYS A 366 -44.71 -30.93 3.67
N ILE A 367 -43.99 -30.51 2.62
CA ILE A 367 -42.63 -30.92 2.32
C ILE A 367 -41.79 -29.69 2.01
N ASN A 368 -40.64 -29.59 2.67
CA ASN A 368 -39.63 -28.56 2.44
C ASN A 368 -38.38 -29.20 1.83
N ILE A 369 -37.99 -28.72 0.65
CA ILE A 369 -36.84 -29.22 -0.10
C ILE A 369 -35.79 -28.12 -0.33
N LEU A 370 -34.53 -28.52 -0.45
CA LEU A 370 -33.40 -27.68 -0.83
C LEU A 370 -32.62 -28.35 -1.96
N ASN A 371 -32.28 -27.61 -3.01
CA ASN A 371 -31.36 -28.09 -4.04
C ASN A 371 -29.91 -27.90 -3.58
N THR A 372 -29.24 -29.01 -3.28
CA THR A 372 -27.83 -29.08 -2.89
C THR A 372 -26.94 -29.65 -4.00
N GLY A 373 -27.47 -29.80 -5.22
CA GLY A 373 -26.73 -30.24 -6.40
C GLY A 373 -26.09 -29.10 -7.18
N SER A 374 -25.44 -29.44 -8.30
CA SER A 374 -24.71 -28.49 -9.16
C SER A 374 -25.51 -28.01 -10.38
N LYS A 375 -26.78 -28.40 -10.51
CA LYS A 375 -27.73 -27.89 -11.52
C LYS A 375 -29.12 -27.65 -10.96
N PHE A 376 -29.93 -26.83 -11.62
CA PHE A 376 -31.35 -26.69 -11.27
C PHE A 376 -32.08 -28.03 -11.43
N VAL A 377 -33.07 -28.27 -10.56
CA VAL A 377 -33.89 -29.50 -10.58
C VAL A 377 -35.31 -29.16 -10.98
N LYS A 378 -35.96 -30.07 -11.71
CA LYS A 378 -37.39 -30.05 -11.97
C LYS A 378 -38.01 -31.32 -11.42
N ILE A 379 -38.83 -31.21 -10.38
CA ILE A 379 -39.67 -32.32 -9.89
C ILE A 379 -40.90 -32.37 -10.78
N ASP A 380 -41.03 -33.41 -11.59
CA ASP A 380 -42.11 -33.57 -12.57
C ASP A 380 -43.22 -34.50 -12.10
N ASN A 381 -42.96 -35.33 -11.09
CA ASN A 381 -43.98 -36.21 -10.54
C ASN A 381 -43.80 -36.45 -9.03
N ILE A 382 -44.91 -36.75 -8.36
CA ILE A 382 -44.97 -37.05 -6.92
C ILE A 382 -45.82 -38.31 -6.73
N PHE A 383 -45.31 -39.25 -5.96
CA PHE A 383 -46.00 -40.50 -5.67
C PHE A 383 -46.24 -40.66 -4.18
N LEU A 384 -47.40 -41.23 -3.84
CA LEU A 384 -47.79 -41.69 -2.52
C LEU A 384 -47.87 -43.21 -2.57
N ASN A 385 -47.05 -43.90 -1.77
CA ASN A 385 -46.92 -45.36 -1.78
C ASN A 385 -46.67 -45.93 -3.19
N ASN A 386 -45.76 -45.29 -3.94
CA ASN A 386 -45.40 -45.61 -5.33
C ASN A 386 -46.54 -45.46 -6.36
N ILE A 387 -47.66 -44.84 -5.99
CA ILE A 387 -48.77 -44.53 -6.89
C ILE A 387 -48.83 -43.01 -7.08
N PRO A 388 -49.04 -42.49 -8.31
CA PRO A 388 -49.14 -41.04 -8.54
C PRO A 388 -50.15 -40.39 -7.59
N TYR A 389 -49.80 -39.21 -7.05
CA TYR A 389 -50.64 -38.55 -6.04
C TYR A 389 -52.09 -38.33 -6.50
N SER A 390 -52.28 -38.00 -7.78
CA SER A 390 -53.60 -37.76 -8.39
C SER A 390 -54.49 -39.00 -8.41
N ASP A 391 -53.92 -40.20 -8.49
CA ASP A 391 -54.68 -41.46 -8.54
C ASP A 391 -55.29 -41.82 -7.19
N TRP A 392 -54.78 -41.20 -6.11
CA TRP A 392 -55.41 -41.23 -4.78
C TRP A 392 -56.52 -40.19 -4.60
N GLY A 393 -56.78 -39.37 -5.63
CA GLY A 393 -57.62 -38.18 -5.53
C GLY A 393 -56.99 -37.03 -4.73
N ALA A 394 -55.67 -37.08 -4.50
CA ALA A 394 -54.96 -36.02 -3.81
C ALA A 394 -54.68 -34.82 -4.75
N THR A 395 -54.52 -33.64 -4.17
CA THR A 395 -54.20 -32.40 -4.90
C THR A 395 -52.94 -31.75 -4.36
N LEU A 396 -52.31 -30.89 -5.18
CA LEU A 396 -51.12 -30.12 -4.81
C LEU A 396 -51.46 -28.63 -4.74
N ASP A 397 -50.82 -27.91 -3.81
CA ASP A 397 -50.86 -26.43 -3.77
C ASP A 397 -49.87 -25.77 -4.74
N VAL A 398 -49.16 -26.57 -5.54
CA VAL A 398 -48.16 -26.14 -6.53
C VAL A 398 -48.40 -26.83 -7.87
N THR A 399 -48.01 -26.17 -8.96
CA THR A 399 -48.04 -26.74 -10.31
C THR A 399 -46.75 -27.50 -10.61
N LEU A 400 -46.87 -28.74 -11.10
CA LEU A 400 -45.76 -29.50 -11.64
C LEU A 400 -45.43 -29.04 -13.09
N PRO A 401 -44.15 -29.00 -13.51
CA PRO A 401 -42.97 -29.36 -12.72
C PRO A 401 -42.53 -28.25 -11.74
N ILE A 402 -42.15 -28.64 -10.51
CA ILE A 402 -41.60 -27.72 -9.51
C ILE A 402 -40.12 -27.48 -9.85
N SER A 403 -39.78 -26.25 -10.21
CA SER A 403 -38.38 -25.85 -10.50
C SER A 403 -37.68 -25.34 -9.24
N VAL A 404 -36.48 -25.86 -8.96
CA VAL A 404 -35.66 -25.50 -7.80
C VAL A 404 -34.24 -25.16 -8.25
N ASN A 405 -33.88 -23.87 -8.18
CA ASN A 405 -32.53 -23.39 -8.50
C ASN A 405 -31.50 -23.90 -7.47
N VAL A 406 -30.23 -23.96 -7.87
CA VAL A 406 -29.12 -24.35 -6.97
C VAL A 406 -29.10 -23.44 -5.74
N GLY A 407 -28.98 -24.03 -4.54
CA GLY A 407 -28.98 -23.29 -3.27
C GLY A 407 -30.35 -22.76 -2.83
N ALA A 408 -31.40 -22.89 -3.66
CA ALA A 408 -32.75 -22.43 -3.34
C ALA A 408 -33.60 -23.52 -2.70
N GLY A 409 -34.46 -23.11 -1.76
CA GLY A 409 -35.47 -23.97 -1.15
C GLY A 409 -36.84 -23.81 -1.77
N LYS A 410 -37.65 -24.87 -1.73
CA LYS A 410 -39.08 -24.83 -2.09
C LYS A 410 -39.91 -25.60 -1.07
N SER A 411 -41.11 -25.11 -0.83
CA SER A 411 -42.09 -25.72 0.08
C SER A 411 -43.40 -25.90 -0.67
N PHE A 412 -44.06 -27.03 -0.48
CA PHE A 412 -45.36 -27.34 -1.07
C PHE A 412 -46.08 -28.39 -0.22
N CYS A 413 -47.40 -28.48 -0.37
CA CYS A 413 -48.25 -29.40 0.37
C CYS A 413 -49.13 -30.26 -0.56
N ILE A 414 -49.38 -31.49 -0.11
CA ILE A 414 -50.25 -32.48 -0.74
C ILE A 414 -51.50 -32.61 0.12
N HIS A 415 -52.68 -32.38 -0.45
CA HIS A 415 -53.97 -32.54 0.21
C HIS A 415 -54.57 -33.89 -0.15
N ILE A 416 -54.67 -34.79 0.82
CA ILE A 416 -55.14 -36.17 0.65
C ILE A 416 -56.55 -36.30 1.26
N PRO A 417 -57.58 -36.64 0.49
CA PRO A 417 -58.94 -36.77 1.04
C PRO A 417 -59.06 -38.00 1.96
N ALA A 418 -59.94 -37.94 2.97
CA ALA A 418 -60.24 -39.07 3.85
C ALA A 418 -60.82 -40.30 3.12
N SER A 419 -61.37 -40.07 1.92
CA SER A 419 -61.87 -41.10 1.00
C SER A 419 -60.80 -41.66 0.05
N ALA A 420 -59.52 -41.27 0.18
CA ALA A 420 -58.45 -41.70 -0.72
C ALA A 420 -58.30 -43.24 -0.76
N THR A 421 -58.60 -43.80 -1.93
CA THR A 421 -58.51 -45.23 -2.22
C THR A 421 -57.88 -45.46 -3.59
N TYR A 422 -57.04 -46.48 -3.70
CA TYR A 422 -56.50 -46.94 -4.98
C TYR A 422 -56.58 -48.47 -5.03
N GLY A 423 -57.39 -48.99 -5.96
CA GLY A 423 -57.73 -50.42 -6.00
C GLY A 423 -58.34 -50.88 -4.67
N ASN A 424 -57.71 -51.87 -4.03
CA ASN A 424 -58.13 -52.38 -2.72
C ASN A 424 -57.44 -51.68 -1.53
N GLN A 425 -56.59 -50.67 -1.78
CA GLN A 425 -55.86 -49.94 -0.73
C GLN A 425 -56.64 -48.70 -0.30
N LYS A 426 -56.59 -48.37 0.99
CA LYS A 426 -57.23 -47.19 1.58
C LYS A 426 -56.27 -46.51 2.55
N MET A 427 -56.13 -45.19 2.44
CA MET A 427 -55.39 -44.38 3.41
C MET A 427 -56.17 -44.32 4.73
N LYS A 428 -55.49 -44.54 5.86
CA LYS A 428 -56.12 -44.54 7.19
C LYS A 428 -55.29 -43.73 8.19
N ILE A 429 -55.97 -43.20 9.19
CA ILE A 429 -55.33 -42.61 10.37
C ILE A 429 -54.32 -43.58 11.00
N GLY A 430 -53.17 -43.06 11.42
CA GLY A 430 -52.07 -43.81 12.02
C GLY A 430 -51.22 -44.60 11.02
N THR A 431 -51.47 -44.51 9.71
CA THR A 431 -50.65 -45.20 8.70
C THR A 431 -49.49 -44.33 8.21
N VAL A 432 -48.34 -44.97 7.94
CA VAL A 432 -47.19 -44.32 7.31
C VAL A 432 -47.42 -44.26 5.80
N ILE A 433 -47.26 -43.09 5.21
CA ILE A 433 -47.23 -42.92 3.76
C ILE A 433 -45.80 -42.68 3.29
N LEU A 434 -45.37 -43.42 2.26
CA LEU A 434 -44.13 -43.15 1.54
C LEU A 434 -44.37 -42.08 0.49
N ILE A 435 -43.58 -41.03 0.52
CA ILE A 435 -43.60 -39.95 -0.48
C ILE A 435 -42.36 -40.06 -1.33
N LYS A 436 -42.55 -40.10 -2.64
CA LYS A 436 -41.47 -40.11 -3.62
C LYS A 436 -41.60 -38.90 -4.53
N LEU A 437 -40.55 -38.09 -4.58
CA LEU A 437 -40.39 -37.00 -5.54
C LEU A 437 -39.56 -37.54 -6.71
N HIS A 438 -40.08 -37.44 -7.93
CA HIS A 438 -39.40 -37.83 -9.15
C HIS A 438 -39.00 -36.59 -9.93
N SER A 439 -37.77 -36.59 -10.44
CA SER A 439 -37.25 -35.48 -11.24
C SER A 439 -37.23 -35.79 -12.73
N THR A 440 -37.18 -34.75 -13.55
CA THR A 440 -37.01 -34.89 -15.01
C THR A 440 -35.70 -35.57 -15.42
N SER A 441 -34.73 -35.72 -14.50
CA SER A 441 -33.49 -36.47 -14.75
C SER A 441 -33.54 -37.92 -14.24
N ASN A 442 -34.74 -38.43 -13.94
CA ASN A 442 -34.99 -39.80 -13.50
C ASN A 442 -34.31 -40.13 -12.16
N LYS A 443 -34.19 -39.12 -11.27
CA LYS A 443 -33.78 -39.31 -9.87
C LYS A 443 -35.00 -39.30 -8.98
N GLU A 444 -34.89 -40.04 -7.88
CA GLU A 444 -35.98 -40.22 -6.92
C GLU A 444 -35.50 -39.82 -5.52
N TYR A 445 -36.34 -39.06 -4.82
CA TYR A 445 -36.09 -38.60 -3.46
C TYR A 445 -37.25 -39.05 -2.57
N PHE A 446 -36.92 -39.63 -1.42
CA PHE A 446 -37.89 -40.32 -0.58
C PHE A 446 -38.00 -39.69 0.80
N THR A 447 -39.21 -39.60 1.30
CA THR A 447 -39.51 -39.32 2.71
C THR A 447 -40.77 -40.07 3.11
N SER A 448 -41.10 -40.09 4.39
CA SER A 448 -42.34 -40.69 4.87
C SER A 448 -42.92 -39.92 6.04
N VAL A 449 -44.24 -39.86 6.13
CA VAL A 449 -44.96 -39.22 7.24
C VAL A 449 -46.07 -40.13 7.74
N VAL A 450 -46.47 -39.97 9.00
CA VAL A 450 -47.61 -40.70 9.60
C VAL A 450 -48.87 -39.84 9.46
N LEU A 451 -49.94 -40.38 8.90
CA LEU A 451 -51.21 -39.66 8.84
C LEU A 451 -51.80 -39.52 10.26
N PRO A 452 -51.99 -38.30 10.78
CA PRO A 452 -52.46 -38.07 12.14
C PRO A 452 -53.94 -38.42 12.33
#